data_AF-A0A9W7YBJ3-F1
#
_entry.id   AF-A0A9W7YBJ3-F1
#
_cell.length_a   1.000
_cell.length_b   1.000
_cell.length_c   1.000
_cell.angle_alpha   90.00
_cell.angle_beta   90.00
_cell.angle_gamma   90.00
#
_symmetry.space_group_name_H-M   'P 1'
#
loop_
_entity.id
_entity.type
_entity.pdbx_description
1 polymer ?
#
loop_
_entity_poly.entity_id
_entity_poly.type
_entity_poly.pdbx_seq_one_letter_code
_entity_poly.pdbx_strand_id
1 'polypeptide(L)'
;MDDYSRGLLGRVVLCGQDTAMGRWKMQPGLEGEQLPGDPPIHTSSAAAGPEWRMYDSHTDKQHHGQMRWYALDLNGAALAAGGEDQRLGVDLSSMMKAQLWINGQHLGRYWLRRAPSKESHRPCQSCRY
;
A
#
# COMPACT_ATOMS: atom_id res chain seq x y z
N MET A 1 -14.12 0.36 22.89
CA MET A 1 -13.71 0.22 21.47
C MET A 1 -14.84 -0.56 20.83
N ASP A 2 -15.51 0.00 19.83
CA ASP A 2 -16.70 -0.63 19.25
C ASP A 2 -16.32 -1.94 18.53
N ASP A 3 -17.15 -2.98 18.71
CA ASP A 3 -17.01 -4.28 18.05
C ASP A 3 -17.38 -4.19 16.57
N TYR A 4 -16.39 -3.88 15.72
CA TYR A 4 -16.55 -3.92 14.28
C TYR A 4 -15.79 -5.09 13.67
N SER A 5 -16.52 -5.98 13.00
CA SER A 5 -15.93 -7.06 12.21
C SER A 5 -15.23 -6.50 10.95
N ARG A 6 -14.14 -7.16 10.54
CA ARG A 6 -13.35 -6.85 9.34
C ARG A 6 -13.04 -8.15 8.58
N GLY A 7 -12.90 -8.04 7.26
CA GLY A 7 -12.56 -9.17 6.39
C GLY A 7 -13.74 -9.71 5.58
N LEU A 8 -13.65 -10.98 5.16
CA LEU A 8 -14.69 -11.68 4.42
C LEU A 8 -15.73 -12.23 5.41
N LEU A 9 -16.82 -11.50 5.62
CA LEU A 9 -17.86 -11.83 6.61
C LEU A 9 -19.11 -12.47 6.00
N GLY A 10 -19.21 -12.47 4.68
CA GLY A 10 -20.38 -12.94 3.95
C GLY A 10 -20.13 -14.27 3.26
N ARG A 11 -21.19 -14.74 2.60
CA ARG A 11 -21.18 -15.93 1.76
C ARG A 11 -20.15 -15.80 0.63
N VAL A 12 -19.33 -16.82 0.43
CA VAL A 12 -18.40 -16.92 -0.71
C VAL A 12 -18.79 -18.14 -1.54
N VAL A 13 -19.13 -17.92 -2.82
CA VAL A 13 -19.58 -19.00 -3.72
C VAL A 13 -18.56 -19.22 -4.82
N LEU A 14 -18.09 -20.46 -4.96
CA LEU A 14 -17.20 -20.91 -6.04
C LEU A 14 -17.89 -22.06 -6.78
N CYS A 15 -18.10 -21.91 -8.09
CA CYS A 15 -18.76 -22.91 -8.93
C CYS A 15 -20.13 -23.38 -8.36
N GLY A 16 -20.90 -22.46 -7.77
CA GLY A 16 -22.21 -22.75 -7.18
C GLY A 16 -22.15 -23.39 -5.78
N GLN A 17 -20.97 -23.64 -5.22
CA GLN A 17 -20.79 -24.19 -3.88
C GLN A 17 -20.36 -23.10 -2.90
N ASP A 18 -20.94 -23.14 -1.69
CA ASP A 18 -20.59 -22.22 -0.61
C ASP A 18 -19.31 -22.68 0.08
N THR A 19 -18.29 -21.82 0.10
CA THR A 19 -16.98 -22.13 0.69
C THR A 19 -16.78 -21.50 2.06
N ALA A 20 -17.81 -20.86 2.63
CA ALA A 20 -17.70 -20.19 3.94
C ALA A 20 -17.22 -21.14 5.05
N MET A 21 -17.63 -22.41 5.04
CA MET A 21 -17.20 -23.44 6.01
C MET A 21 -15.91 -24.19 5.61
N GLY A 22 -15.24 -23.73 4.55
CA GLY A 22 -13.96 -24.28 4.12
C GLY A 22 -12.80 -23.95 5.08
N ARG A 23 -11.61 -24.45 4.77
CA ARG A 23 -10.38 -24.10 5.48
C ARG A 23 -9.82 -22.79 4.92
N TRP A 24 -9.93 -21.72 5.68
CA TRP A 24 -9.39 -20.41 5.34
C TRP A 24 -8.03 -20.17 6.02
N LYS A 25 -7.13 -19.51 5.30
CA LYS A 25 -5.90 -18.95 5.86
C LYS A 25 -5.98 -17.43 5.73
N MET A 26 -5.55 -16.74 6.78
CA MET A 26 -5.50 -15.28 6.82
C MET A 26 -4.09 -14.88 7.23
N GLN A 27 -3.50 -13.96 6.48
CA GLN A 27 -2.20 -13.36 6.79
C GLN A 27 -2.42 -11.85 6.94
N PRO A 28 -2.25 -11.30 8.16
CA PRO A 28 -2.30 -9.87 8.37
C PRO A 28 -1.11 -9.17 7.69
N GLY A 29 -1.35 -7.98 7.14
CA GLY A 29 -0.28 -7.14 6.57
C GLY A 29 0.27 -7.63 5.24
N LEU A 30 1.25 -6.89 4.73
CA LEU A 30 2.00 -7.23 3.52
C LEU A 30 3.35 -7.83 3.88
N GLU A 31 3.88 -8.72 3.03
CA GLU A 31 5.18 -9.35 3.24
C GLU A 31 6.30 -8.32 3.49
N GLY A 32 6.34 -7.24 2.71
CA GLY A 32 7.31 -6.15 2.92
C GLY A 32 7.11 -5.30 4.19
N GLU A 33 5.94 -5.38 4.83
CA GLU A 33 5.70 -4.76 6.15
C GLU A 33 6.20 -5.67 7.29
N GLN A 34 6.25 -6.99 7.07
CA GLN A 34 6.48 -8.00 8.10
C GLN A 34 7.52 -9.04 7.65
N LEU A 35 8.65 -8.58 7.12
CA LEU A 35 9.70 -9.49 6.66
C LEU A 35 10.16 -10.40 7.82
N PRO A 36 9.98 -11.72 7.74
CA PRO A 36 10.40 -12.62 8.81
C PRO A 36 11.93 -12.69 8.88
N GLY A 37 12.51 -12.16 9.96
CA GLY A 37 13.96 -12.22 10.19
C GLY A 37 14.77 -11.07 9.60
N ASP A 38 14.17 -10.24 8.75
CA ASP A 38 14.76 -9.01 8.20
C ASP A 38 14.00 -7.77 8.73
N PRO A 39 14.66 -6.61 8.87
CA PRO A 39 13.96 -5.39 9.21
C PRO A 39 12.97 -5.03 8.09
N PRO A 40 11.78 -4.47 8.42
CA PRO A 40 10.79 -4.09 7.42
C PRO A 40 11.37 -3.19 6.34
N ILE A 41 10.84 -3.29 5.11
CA ILE A 41 11.34 -2.58 3.93
C ILE A 41 11.39 -1.06 4.13
N HIS A 42 10.51 -0.52 4.99
CA HIS A 42 10.42 0.91 5.26
C HIS A 42 11.49 1.43 6.23
N THR A 43 12.29 0.55 6.85
CA THR A 43 13.37 0.96 7.76
C THR A 43 14.59 1.49 6.99
N SER A 44 15.33 2.41 7.58
CA SER A 44 16.44 3.14 6.93
C SER A 44 17.73 2.33 6.75
N SER A 45 17.76 1.03 7.05
CA SER A 45 18.96 0.21 6.86
C SER A 45 18.98 -0.44 5.48
N ALA A 46 19.67 0.18 4.52
CA ALA A 46 19.91 -0.40 3.19
C ALA A 46 20.62 -1.76 3.22
N ALA A 47 21.26 -2.12 4.34
CA ALA A 47 22.06 -3.33 4.50
C ALA A 47 21.26 -4.61 4.78
N ALA A 48 19.95 -4.52 5.04
CA ALA A 48 19.15 -5.67 5.51
C ALA A 48 17.76 -5.75 4.83
N GLY A 49 17.63 -5.18 3.62
CA GLY A 49 16.40 -5.23 2.83
C GLY A 49 16.46 -6.26 1.69
N PRO A 50 15.33 -6.48 0.99
CA PRO A 50 15.29 -7.33 -0.20
C PRO A 50 16.16 -6.75 -1.31
N GLU A 51 16.56 -7.59 -2.26
CA GLU A 51 17.25 -7.14 -3.46
C GLU A 51 16.31 -6.26 -4.32
N TRP A 52 16.69 -5.00 -4.50
CA TRP A 52 15.93 -4.06 -5.31
C TRP A 52 16.38 -4.10 -6.77
N ARG A 53 15.42 -4.14 -7.69
CA ARG A 53 15.66 -3.93 -9.11
C ARG A 53 15.39 -2.47 -9.48
N MET A 54 16.25 -1.90 -10.33
CA MET A 54 16.04 -0.57 -10.90
C MET A 54 14.74 -0.51 -11.70
N TYR A 55 14.00 0.58 -11.57
CA TYR A 55 12.75 0.81 -12.29
C TYR A 55 13.01 1.02 -13.79
N ASP A 56 12.30 0.28 -14.63
CA ASP A 56 12.29 0.46 -16.08
C ASP A 56 10.89 0.82 -16.57
N SER A 57 10.75 2.02 -17.12
CA SER A 57 9.48 2.54 -17.58
C SER A 57 8.82 1.76 -18.73
N HIS A 58 9.57 0.97 -19.52
CA HIS A 58 8.99 0.18 -20.62
C HIS A 58 8.32 -1.09 -20.10
N THR A 59 8.95 -1.75 -19.11
CA THR A 59 8.46 -2.99 -18.53
C THR A 59 7.54 -2.74 -17.34
N ASP A 60 7.86 -1.79 -16.47
CA ASP A 60 7.17 -1.62 -15.19
C ASP A 60 5.86 -0.83 -15.27
N LYS A 61 5.69 0.06 -16.26
CA LYS A 61 4.43 0.82 -16.45
C LYS A 61 3.24 -0.06 -16.81
N GLN A 62 3.47 -1.22 -17.43
CA GLN A 62 2.40 -2.04 -18.01
C GLN A 62 1.65 -2.90 -16.97
N HIS A 63 2.13 -2.94 -15.73
CA HIS A 63 1.60 -3.85 -14.71
C HIS A 63 0.62 -3.16 -13.76
N HIS A 64 -0.55 -2.80 -14.30
CA HIS A 64 -1.67 -2.34 -13.49
C HIS A 64 -2.33 -3.56 -12.83
N GLY A 65 -2.15 -3.74 -11.51
CA GLY A 65 -2.89 -4.77 -10.75
C GLY A 65 -2.09 -5.51 -9.68
N GLN A 66 -0.79 -5.27 -9.57
CA GLN A 66 0.05 -5.87 -8.54
C GLN A 66 0.41 -4.86 -7.45
N MET A 67 0.49 -5.34 -6.22
CA MET A 67 1.00 -4.56 -5.09
C MET A 67 2.53 -4.60 -5.13
N ARG A 68 3.15 -3.41 -5.09
CA ARG A 68 4.59 -3.24 -5.30
C ARG A 68 5.18 -2.32 -4.27
N TRP A 69 6.44 -2.59 -3.95
CA TRP A 69 7.29 -1.70 -3.18
C TRP A 69 8.15 -0.90 -4.15
N TYR A 70 8.33 0.38 -3.84
CA TYR A 70 9.25 1.26 -4.53
C TYR A 70 10.12 1.91 -3.46
N ALA A 71 11.42 1.97 -3.70
CA ALA A 71 12.37 2.71 -2.87
C ALA A 71 13.11 3.72 -3.73
N LEU A 72 13.39 4.87 -3.13
CA LEU A 72 14.17 5.93 -3.71
C LEU A 72 15.12 6.46 -2.65
N ASP A 73 16.40 6.51 -2.96
CA ASP A 73 17.39 7.17 -2.13
C ASP A 73 17.65 8.58 -2.70
N LEU A 74 17.38 9.59 -1.88
CA LEU A 74 17.50 11.01 -2.24
C LEU A 74 18.66 11.63 -1.47
N ASN A 75 19.85 11.63 -2.08
CA ASN A 75 21.06 12.22 -1.50
C ASN A 75 21.34 13.60 -2.11
N GLY A 76 21.52 14.63 -1.26
CA GLY A 76 22.25 15.88 -1.55
C GLY A 76 21.75 16.79 -2.70
N ALA A 77 21.97 18.10 -2.53
CA ALA A 77 21.71 19.22 -3.48
C ALA A 77 20.27 19.40 -4.02
N ALA A 78 19.59 18.36 -4.50
CA ALA A 78 18.25 18.43 -5.08
C ALA A 78 17.17 18.84 -4.06
N LEU A 79 17.34 18.46 -2.79
CA LEU A 79 16.48 18.88 -1.67
C LEU A 79 16.95 20.19 -1.03
N ALA A 80 18.20 20.58 -1.24
CA ALA A 80 18.83 21.77 -0.63
C ALA A 80 18.66 23.05 -1.47
N ALA A 81 18.01 22.96 -2.64
CA ALA A 81 17.68 24.13 -3.46
C ALA A 81 16.54 24.97 -2.86
N GLY A 82 15.87 24.47 -1.82
CA GLY A 82 14.91 25.21 -1.01
C GLY A 82 15.55 25.90 0.18
N GLY A 83 15.09 27.10 0.50
CA GLY A 83 15.39 27.72 1.80
C GLY A 83 14.81 26.92 2.97
N GLU A 84 15.25 27.23 4.19
CA GLU A 84 14.94 26.46 5.42
C GLU A 84 13.43 26.26 5.69
N ASP A 85 12.56 27.11 5.15
CA ASP A 85 11.10 27.05 5.31
C ASP A 85 10.36 26.35 4.14
N GLN A 86 11.08 25.72 3.21
CA GLN A 86 10.44 25.09 2.06
C GLN A 86 9.61 23.87 2.50
N ARG A 87 8.33 23.90 2.19
CA ARG A 87 7.43 22.75 2.36
C ARG A 87 7.56 21.83 1.16
N LEU A 88 7.86 20.57 1.42
CA LEU A 88 7.96 19.53 0.40
C LEU A 88 6.73 18.64 0.44
N GLY A 89 6.32 18.19 -0.75
CA GLY A 89 5.25 17.22 -0.93
C GLY A 89 5.69 16.13 -1.89
N VAL A 90 5.14 14.93 -1.70
CA VAL A 90 5.35 13.81 -2.63
C VAL A 90 4.13 13.70 -3.52
N ASP A 91 4.31 13.88 -4.83
CA ASP A 91 3.24 13.70 -5.80
C ASP A 91 3.03 12.20 -6.09
N LEU A 92 1.89 11.69 -5.63
CA LEU A 92 1.46 10.30 -5.83
C LEU A 92 0.30 10.22 -6.85
N SER A 93 0.08 11.24 -7.67
CA SER A 93 -1.02 11.31 -8.65
C SER A 93 -1.01 10.19 -9.70
N SER A 94 0.16 9.62 -9.98
CA SER A 94 0.31 8.44 -10.85
C SER A 94 -0.05 7.12 -10.16
N MET A 95 -0.22 7.12 -8.84
CA MET A 95 -0.59 5.95 -8.04
C MET A 95 -2.09 5.98 -7.69
N MET A 96 -2.74 4.81 -7.61
CA MET A 96 -4.16 4.75 -7.26
C MET A 96 -4.42 4.68 -5.75
N LYS A 97 -3.63 3.86 -5.05
CA LYS A 97 -3.66 3.65 -3.60
C LYS A 97 -2.25 3.33 -3.14
N ALA A 98 -1.76 4.00 -2.11
CA ALA A 98 -0.40 3.82 -1.62
C ALA A 98 -0.29 4.08 -0.11
N GLN A 99 0.81 3.62 0.47
CA GLN A 99 1.30 4.01 1.78
C GLN A 99 2.72 4.55 1.58
N LEU A 100 3.12 5.56 2.35
CA LEU A 100 4.40 6.22 2.19
C LEU A 100 5.17 6.23 3.52
N TRP A 101 6.46 5.93 3.42
CA TRP A 101 7.41 6.07 4.50
C TRP A 101 8.58 6.95 4.05
N ILE A 102 9.08 7.80 4.96
CA ILE A 102 10.34 8.53 4.79
C ILE A 102 11.20 8.22 6.02
N ASN A 103 12.40 7.69 5.81
CA ASN A 103 13.34 7.36 6.88
C ASN A 103 12.72 6.54 8.04
N GLY A 104 11.91 5.52 7.72
CA GLY A 104 11.22 4.72 8.74
C GLY A 104 9.87 5.27 9.21
N GLN A 105 9.58 6.55 8.99
CA GLN A 105 8.36 7.18 9.48
C GLN A 105 7.21 7.06 8.48
N HIS A 106 6.09 6.47 8.90
CA HIS A 106 4.88 6.39 8.08
C HIS A 106 4.19 7.77 7.99
N LEU A 107 4.11 8.32 6.79
CA LEU A 107 3.48 9.62 6.53
C LEU A 107 1.99 9.52 6.24
N GLY A 108 1.49 8.33 5.92
CA GLY A 108 0.07 8.07 5.80
C GLY A 108 -0.33 7.31 4.55
N ARG A 109 -1.65 7.28 4.34
CA ARG A 109 -2.30 6.57 3.25
C ARG A 109 -2.71 7.56 2.17
N TYR A 110 -2.39 7.22 0.94
CA TYR A 110 -2.82 7.95 -0.24
C TYR A 110 -3.86 7.13 -1.00
N TRP A 111 -4.92 7.78 -1.45
CA TRP A 111 -5.96 7.14 -2.26
C TRP A 111 -6.63 8.17 -3.17
N LEU A 112 -6.55 7.96 -4.49
CA LEU A 112 -7.22 8.83 -5.47
C LEU A 112 -8.75 8.72 -5.43
N ARG A 113 -9.29 7.57 -5.01
CA ARG A 113 -10.73 7.39 -4.88
C ARG A 113 -11.19 7.88 -3.52
N ARG A 114 -12.02 8.92 -3.54
CA ARG A 114 -12.74 9.36 -2.34
C ARG A 114 -13.65 8.24 -1.85
N ALA A 115 -13.61 7.97 -0.55
CA ALA A 115 -14.62 7.12 0.07
C ALA A 115 -16.00 7.80 -0.06
N PRO A 116 -17.08 7.06 -0.32
CA PRO A 116 -18.43 7.60 -0.24
C PRO A 116 -18.70 8.25 1.13
N SER A 117 -19.53 9.30 1.17
CA SER A 117 -19.88 9.93 2.45
C SER A 117 -20.63 8.94 3.36
N LYS A 118 -20.36 9.04 4.67
CA LYS A 118 -20.99 8.19 5.69
C LYS A 118 -22.52 8.24 5.62
N GLU A 119 -23.08 9.39 5.27
CA GLU A 119 -24.53 9.65 5.15
C GLU A 119 -25.25 8.64 4.27
N SER A 120 -24.56 8.06 3.30
CA SER A 120 -25.18 7.12 2.38
C SER A 120 -25.36 5.71 2.95
N HIS A 121 -24.62 5.28 3.99
CA HIS A 121 -24.61 3.92 4.57
C HIS A 121 -24.61 2.76 3.56
N ARG A 122 -24.49 3.03 2.26
CA ARG A 122 -24.41 2.03 1.22
C ARG A 122 -22.98 1.50 1.32
N PRO A 123 -22.80 0.25 1.77
CA PRO A 123 -21.47 -0.32 1.79
C PRO A 123 -20.91 -0.24 0.37
N CYS A 124 -19.60 -0.02 0.23
CA CYS A 124 -18.88 0.01 -1.04
C CYS A 124 -18.92 -1.38 -1.73
N GLN A 125 -20.11 -1.90 -2.01
CA GLN A 125 -20.38 -3.27 -2.48
C GLN A 125 -20.46 -3.36 -3.99
N SER A 126 -20.56 -2.24 -4.71
CA SER A 126 -20.46 -2.24 -6.17
C SER A 126 -19.05 -1.81 -6.59
N CYS A 127 -18.13 -2.76 -6.70
CA CYS A 127 -16.96 -2.59 -7.55
C CYS A 127 -17.44 -2.74 -9.00
N ARG A 128 -17.74 -1.62 -9.67
CA ARG A 128 -17.77 -1.61 -11.14
C ARG A 128 -16.32 -1.50 -11.59
N TYR A 129 -15.78 -2.61 -12.09
CA TYR A 129 -14.51 -2.65 -12.83
C TYR A 129 -14.76 -2.19 -14.26
#